data_AF-A0A8T1MCT3-F1
#
_entry.id   AF-A0A8T1MCT3-F1
#
_cell.length_a   1.000
_cell.length_b   1.000
_cell.length_c   1.000
_cell.angle_alpha   90.00
_cell.angle_beta   90.00
_cell.angle_gamma   90.00
#
_symmetry.space_group_name_H-M   'P 1'
#
loop_
_entity.id
_entity.type
_entity.pdbx_description
1 polymer ?
#
loop_
_entity_poly.entity_id
_entity_poly.type
_entity_poly.pdbx_seq_one_letter_code
_entity_poly.pdbx_strand_id
1 'polypeptide(L)'
;QLVEGAPYVTTLETLRKYSCDFAAHGDDVTFTSDGSDPYHTVKVAGCYREFKRTEGISTTELLSRILKRMESLEENQVHSGSPHRVKPLRRSRSVDSFLVTSLASLQNQTTHSETNQNHAAMNTAESPTQSDFGWTNCGIPYMPNTLRITQFSMGNLDSYGLREPGPDDVVVYAPGAFDLFHIGHLSFLEKCLDLGNYLLIGLHSDSTATYENRRLGTILTLQERLLSVLACRYVCNVVIDAPYKITGRFLDHFKIPKQRGIFRRIDSGSDVTTSSVVARILKNRFDYEKRNLFKEARESEAITSLNRTSEGLCL
;
A
#
# COMPACT_ATOMS: atom_id res chain seq x y z
N GLN A 1 -5.92 -5.79 -22.10
CA GLN A 1 -5.30 -4.69 -22.86
C GLN A 1 -5.22 -3.47 -21.95
N LEU A 2 -4.16 -2.67 -22.02
CA LEU A 2 -4.09 -1.35 -21.38
C LEU A 2 -4.35 -0.27 -22.44
N VAL A 3 -5.16 0.73 -22.12
CA VAL A 3 -5.50 1.84 -23.02
C VAL A 3 -4.97 3.14 -22.43
N GLU A 4 -4.00 3.75 -23.09
CA GLU A 4 -3.47 5.06 -22.71
C GLU A 4 -4.41 6.20 -23.15
N GLY A 5 -4.45 7.29 -22.38
CA GLY A 5 -5.28 8.46 -22.70
C GLY A 5 -6.79 8.20 -22.63
N ALA A 6 -7.22 7.23 -21.81
CA ALA A 6 -8.65 6.97 -21.60
C ALA A 6 -9.36 8.23 -21.07
N PRO A 7 -10.58 8.55 -21.57
CA PRO A 7 -11.32 9.72 -21.12
C PRO A 7 -11.69 9.62 -19.64
N TYR A 8 -11.74 10.77 -18.97
CA TYR A 8 -12.04 10.83 -17.53
C TYR A 8 -13.44 10.28 -17.20
N VAL A 9 -14.43 10.57 -18.04
CA VAL A 9 -15.79 10.02 -17.92
C VAL A 9 -15.96 8.89 -18.93
N THR A 10 -16.46 7.74 -18.48
CA THR A 10 -16.73 6.59 -19.34
C THR A 10 -17.95 6.88 -20.22
N THR A 11 -17.81 6.68 -21.53
CA THR A 11 -18.90 6.87 -22.51
C THR A 11 -19.23 5.58 -23.27
N LEU A 12 -20.44 5.48 -23.81
CA LEU A 12 -20.82 4.35 -24.68
C LEU A 12 -19.94 4.23 -25.92
N GLU A 13 -19.46 5.35 -26.46
CA GLU A 13 -18.50 5.35 -27.56
C GLU A 13 -17.18 4.67 -27.16
N THR A 14 -16.68 4.97 -25.96
CA THR A 14 -15.47 4.34 -25.42
C THR A 14 -15.67 2.83 -25.27
N LEU A 15 -16.81 2.40 -24.72
CA LEU A 15 -17.11 0.97 -24.57
C LEU A 15 -17.17 0.26 -25.93
N ARG A 16 -17.87 0.82 -26.91
CA ARG A 16 -17.95 0.24 -28.27
C ARG A 16 -16.59 0.19 -28.96
N LYS A 17 -15.79 1.25 -28.84
CA LYS A 17 -14.43 1.33 -29.44
C LYS A 17 -13.56 0.16 -29.02
N TYR A 18 -13.68 -0.29 -27.78
CA TYR A 18 -12.90 -1.40 -27.23
C TYR A 18 -13.68 -2.70 -27.07
N SER A 19 -14.89 -2.78 -27.66
CA SER A 19 -15.78 -3.95 -27.59
C SER A 19 -16.03 -4.42 -26.15
N CYS A 20 -16.23 -3.47 -25.23
CA CYS A 20 -16.57 -3.74 -23.84
C CYS A 20 -18.10 -3.84 -23.67
N ASP A 21 -18.57 -4.88 -22.98
CA ASP A 21 -19.99 -5.09 -22.71
C ASP A 21 -20.54 -4.10 -21.65
N PHE A 22 -19.73 -3.77 -20.65
CA PHE A 22 -20.11 -2.84 -19.58
C PHE A 22 -18.90 -2.18 -18.94
N ALA A 23 -19.13 -1.02 -18.31
CA ALA A 23 -18.20 -0.37 -17.39
C ALA A 23 -18.36 -0.94 -15.98
N ALA A 24 -17.23 -1.20 -15.31
CA ALA A 24 -17.18 -1.64 -13.92
C ALA A 24 -16.61 -0.51 -13.05
N HIS A 25 -17.35 -0.09 -12.03
CA HIS A 25 -16.95 0.98 -11.11
C HIS A 25 -17.26 0.60 -9.65
N GLY A 26 -16.62 1.31 -8.72
CA GLY A 26 -16.96 1.22 -7.31
C GLY A 26 -18.36 1.79 -7.01
N ASP A 27 -18.89 1.49 -5.83
CA ASP A 27 -20.15 2.01 -5.31
C ASP A 27 -20.05 3.46 -4.75
N ASP A 28 -19.00 4.20 -5.12
CA ASP A 28 -18.80 5.59 -4.74
C ASP A 28 -19.84 6.50 -5.44
N VAL A 29 -20.42 7.44 -4.69
CA VAL A 29 -21.35 8.42 -5.25
C VAL A 29 -20.56 9.42 -6.11
N THR A 30 -20.94 9.58 -7.38
CA THR A 30 -20.21 10.43 -8.33
C THR A 30 -21.10 11.46 -9.00
N PHE A 31 -20.61 12.70 -9.10
CA PHE A 31 -21.31 13.82 -9.73
C PHE A 31 -20.36 14.65 -10.60
N THR A 32 -20.87 15.16 -11.72
CA THR A 32 -20.20 16.20 -12.51
C THR A 32 -20.21 17.55 -11.76
N SER A 33 -19.51 18.56 -12.27
CA SER A 33 -19.58 19.94 -11.75
C SER A 33 -21.01 20.46 -11.62
N ASP A 34 -21.89 19.98 -12.50
CA ASP A 34 -23.26 20.45 -12.65
C ASP A 34 -24.26 19.62 -11.81
N GLY A 35 -23.76 18.69 -10.99
CA GLY A 35 -24.58 17.84 -10.11
C GLY A 35 -25.24 16.64 -10.81
N SER A 36 -25.00 16.42 -12.10
CA SER A 36 -25.53 15.27 -12.83
C SER A 36 -24.67 14.01 -12.64
N ASP A 37 -25.27 12.83 -12.78
CA ASP A 37 -24.55 11.55 -12.77
C ASP A 37 -23.67 11.42 -14.04
N PRO A 38 -22.33 11.35 -13.92
CA PRO A 38 -21.43 11.26 -15.08
C PRO A 38 -21.63 9.98 -15.89
N TYR A 39 -22.19 8.93 -15.30
CA TYR A 39 -22.42 7.63 -15.93
C TYR A 39 -23.87 7.42 -16.35
N HIS A 40 -24.74 8.44 -16.28
CA HIS A 40 -26.16 8.33 -16.58
C HIS A 40 -26.44 7.61 -17.91
N THR A 41 -25.77 8.04 -18.98
CA THR A 41 -25.96 7.46 -20.33
C THR A 41 -25.55 5.99 -20.41
N VAL A 42 -24.51 5.60 -19.66
CA VAL A 42 -24.00 4.22 -19.61
C VAL A 42 -24.91 3.33 -18.75
N LYS A 43 -25.43 3.88 -17.64
CA LYS A 43 -26.40 3.22 -16.74
C LYS A 43 -27.73 2.95 -17.45
N VAL A 44 -28.30 3.95 -18.12
CA VAL A 44 -29.57 3.81 -18.88
C VAL A 44 -29.45 2.79 -20.01
N ALA A 45 -28.28 2.66 -20.63
CA ALA A 45 -28.02 1.65 -21.64
C ALA A 45 -27.79 0.24 -21.08
N GLY A 46 -27.88 0.03 -19.77
CA GLY A 46 -27.63 -1.27 -19.13
C GLY A 46 -26.16 -1.72 -19.17
N CYS A 47 -25.24 -0.80 -19.48
CA CYS A 47 -23.82 -1.07 -19.69
C CYS A 47 -22.96 -0.68 -18.48
N TYR A 48 -23.50 -0.71 -17.25
CA TYR A 48 -22.82 -0.30 -16.02
C TYR A 48 -23.00 -1.34 -14.92
N ARG A 49 -21.93 -1.69 -14.21
CA ARG A 49 -21.95 -2.59 -13.05
C ARG A 49 -21.17 -2.00 -11.88
N GLU A 50 -21.78 -2.04 -10.70
CA GLU A 50 -21.21 -1.56 -9.45
C GLU A 50 -20.58 -2.72 -8.67
N PHE A 51 -19.42 -2.45 -8.07
CA PHE A 51 -18.69 -3.38 -7.23
C PHE A 51 -18.42 -2.73 -5.89
N LYS A 52 -18.63 -3.49 -4.81
CA LYS A 52 -18.36 -3.01 -3.46
C LYS A 52 -16.90 -2.65 -3.29
N ARG A 53 -16.66 -1.54 -2.60
CA ARG A 53 -15.33 -1.14 -2.16
C ARG A 53 -14.62 -2.23 -1.35
N THR A 54 -13.30 -2.33 -1.52
CA THR A 54 -12.47 -3.24 -0.71
C THR A 54 -12.37 -2.71 0.71
N GLU A 55 -12.73 -3.56 1.68
CA GLU A 55 -12.67 -3.22 3.10
C GLU A 55 -11.22 -3.10 3.60
N GLY A 56 -11.00 -2.17 4.52
CA GLY A 56 -9.74 -2.05 5.26
C GLY A 56 -8.58 -1.37 4.53
N ILE A 57 -8.78 -0.90 3.29
CA ILE A 57 -7.75 -0.17 2.56
C ILE A 57 -8.34 0.98 1.72
N SER A 58 -7.74 2.16 1.82
CA SER A 58 -8.03 3.32 0.98
C SER A 58 -6.77 4.18 0.83
N THR A 59 -6.72 5.05 -0.18
CA THR A 59 -5.58 5.97 -0.35
C THR A 59 -5.44 6.93 0.82
N THR A 60 -6.55 7.40 1.38
CA THR A 60 -6.56 8.27 2.58
C THR A 60 -6.03 7.51 3.79
N GLU A 61 -6.46 6.26 4.00
CA GLU A 61 -5.96 5.42 5.10
C GLU A 61 -4.45 5.17 4.98
N LEU A 62 -3.96 4.84 3.78
CA LEU A 62 -2.52 4.68 3.55
C LEU A 62 -1.74 5.97 3.83
N LEU A 63 -2.28 7.13 3.45
CA LEU A 63 -1.67 8.42 3.77
C LEU A 63 -1.59 8.64 5.28
N SER A 64 -2.68 8.38 6.02
CA SER A 64 -2.72 8.48 7.48
C SER A 64 -1.68 7.57 8.15
N ARG A 65 -1.55 6.31 7.69
CA ARG A 65 -0.51 5.38 8.19
C ARG A 65 0.90 5.89 7.91
N ILE A 66 1.15 6.43 6.71
CA ILE A 66 2.44 7.03 6.36
C ILE A 66 2.76 8.21 7.29
N LEU A 67 1.81 9.12 7.50
CA LEU A 67 2.01 10.30 8.37
C LEU A 67 2.29 9.91 9.81
N LYS A 68 1.45 9.05 10.40
CA LYS A 68 1.65 8.53 11.76
C LYS A 68 2.99 7.82 11.91
N ARG A 69 3.41 7.08 10.88
CA ARG A 69 4.72 6.44 10.88
C ARG A 69 5.84 7.48 10.90
N MET A 70 5.75 8.53 10.10
CA MET A 70 6.73 9.63 10.10
C MET A 70 6.83 10.32 11.46
N GLU A 71 5.70 10.67 12.07
CA GLU A 71 5.64 11.28 13.41
C GLU A 71 6.34 10.39 14.45
N SER A 72 6.05 9.08 14.46
CA SER A 72 6.69 8.13 15.39
C SER A 72 8.22 8.06 15.23
N LEU A 73 8.74 8.33 14.03
CA LEU A 73 10.19 8.34 13.79
C LEU A 73 10.86 9.63 14.24
N GLU A 74 10.12 10.72 14.37
CA GLU A 74 10.60 11.97 14.95
C GLU A 74 10.65 11.86 16.48
N GLU A 75 9.58 11.36 17.11
CA GLU A 75 9.53 11.15 18.57
C GLU A 75 10.66 10.27 19.07
N ASN A 76 10.91 9.14 18.40
CA ASN A 76 12.00 8.23 18.73
C ASN A 76 13.40 8.85 18.53
N GLN A 77 13.53 9.88 17.69
CA GLN A 77 14.79 10.62 17.53
C GLN A 77 15.02 11.61 18.67
N VAL A 78 13.98 12.31 19.12
CA VAL A 78 14.05 13.27 20.23
C VAL A 78 14.37 12.56 21.56
N HIS A 79 13.85 11.35 21.78
CA HIS A 79 14.09 10.57 23.00
C HIS A 79 15.44 9.83 23.04
N SER A 80 16.20 9.81 21.94
CA SER A 80 17.47 9.09 21.83
C SER A 80 18.70 9.85 22.39
N GLY A 81 18.49 10.94 23.13
CA GLY A 81 19.54 11.73 23.81
C GLY A 81 20.19 11.09 25.05
N SER A 82 19.99 9.79 25.31
CA SER A 82 20.50 9.06 26.50
C SER A 82 21.63 8.07 26.14
N PRO A 83 22.66 7.86 26.98
CA PRO A 83 23.99 7.42 26.56
C PRO A 83 24.19 5.89 26.44
N HIS A 84 23.17 5.10 26.06
CA HIS A 84 23.35 3.65 25.85
C HIS A 84 23.29 3.24 24.38
N ARG A 85 24.48 2.92 23.89
CA ARG A 85 24.91 2.86 22.49
C ARG A 85 24.72 1.46 21.91
N VAL A 86 23.78 1.31 20.97
CA VAL A 86 23.91 0.31 19.91
C VAL A 86 24.54 1.01 18.70
N LYS A 87 25.76 0.62 18.33
CA LYS A 87 26.49 1.25 17.21
C LYS A 87 25.77 0.97 15.88
N PRO A 88 25.36 1.98 15.09
CA PRO A 88 24.84 1.74 13.76
C PRO A 88 25.97 1.33 12.81
N LEU A 89 25.82 0.17 12.14
CA LEU A 89 26.70 -0.19 11.02
C LEU A 89 26.50 0.78 9.84
N ARG A 90 27.63 1.19 9.26
CA ARG A 90 27.87 2.22 8.23
C ARG A 90 26.90 2.20 7.02
N ARG A 91 25.98 3.18 7.03
CA ARG A 91 25.46 4.12 6.00
C ARG A 91 25.46 3.81 4.48
N SER A 92 24.33 4.17 3.85
CA SER A 92 24.26 5.18 2.77
C SER A 92 23.67 6.48 3.35
N ARG A 93 24.25 7.64 3.03
CA ARG A 93 23.96 8.96 3.64
C ARG A 93 22.81 9.72 2.99
N SER A 94 22.38 9.35 1.78
CA SER A 94 21.60 10.23 0.89
C SER A 94 20.09 10.22 1.17
N VAL A 95 19.51 9.06 1.48
CA VAL A 95 18.04 8.90 1.59
C VAL A 95 17.50 9.45 2.92
N ASP A 96 18.24 9.24 4.02
CA ASP A 96 17.91 9.79 5.34
C ASP A 96 17.91 11.32 5.34
N SER A 97 18.85 11.94 4.62
CA SER A 97 18.89 13.40 4.50
C SER A 97 17.66 13.92 3.75
N PHE A 98 17.22 13.22 2.70
CA PHE A 98 16.12 13.70 1.86
C PHE A 98 14.76 13.67 2.57
N LEU A 99 14.47 12.61 3.33
CA LEU A 99 13.24 12.53 4.14
C LEU A 99 13.25 13.57 5.25
N VAL A 100 14.38 13.73 5.95
CA VAL A 100 14.54 14.73 7.02
C VAL A 100 14.46 16.16 6.48
N THR A 101 15.06 16.46 5.31
CA THR A 101 14.99 17.79 4.68
C THR A 101 13.59 18.11 4.16
N SER A 102 12.88 17.12 3.60
CA SER A 102 11.48 17.30 3.17
C SER A 102 10.56 17.56 4.37
N LEU A 103 10.86 16.98 5.54
CA LEU A 103 10.12 17.22 6.80
C LEU A 103 10.47 18.57 7.45
N ALA A 104 11.75 18.96 7.49
CA ALA A 104 12.15 20.27 8.03
C ALA A 104 11.58 21.45 7.23
N SER A 105 11.36 21.28 5.93
CA SER A 105 10.70 22.28 5.08
C SER A 105 9.18 22.38 5.30
N LEU A 106 8.57 21.39 5.98
CA LEU A 106 7.16 21.39 6.35
C LEU A 106 6.88 22.21 7.62
N GLN A 107 7.80 22.21 8.60
CA GLN A 107 7.63 22.96 9.86
C GLN A 107 7.71 24.49 9.66
N ASN A 108 8.44 24.97 8.65
CA ASN A 108 8.53 26.40 8.33
C ASN A 108 7.29 26.95 7.60
N GLN A 109 6.33 26.11 7.20
CA GLN A 109 5.10 26.56 6.51
C GLN A 109 3.87 26.57 7.42
N THR A 110 3.92 25.92 8.59
CA THR A 110 2.81 25.84 9.55
C THR A 110 2.87 26.88 10.67
N THR A 111 3.86 27.77 10.71
CA THR A 111 3.93 28.84 11.71
C THR A 111 3.21 30.10 11.24
N HIS A 112 1.89 30.04 11.05
CA HIS A 112 0.99 31.17 11.33
C HIS A 112 -0.42 30.61 11.56
N SER A 113 -1.02 31.07 12.67
CA SER A 113 -2.34 30.74 13.24
C SER A 113 -2.54 29.31 13.72
N GLU A 114 -2.43 29.10 15.04
CA GLU A 114 -3.61 28.80 15.87
C GLU A 114 -3.28 28.87 17.37
N THR A 115 -4.11 29.62 18.08
CA THR A 115 -4.08 29.84 19.53
C THR A 115 -4.81 28.72 20.27
N ASN A 116 -4.15 28.20 21.30
CA ASN A 116 -4.65 27.35 22.40
C ASN A 116 -6.17 27.38 22.66
N GLN A 117 -6.81 26.21 22.64
CA GLN A 117 -7.83 25.85 23.63
C GLN A 117 -7.67 24.39 24.07
N ASN A 118 -7.34 24.22 25.35
CA ASN A 118 -7.27 22.94 26.04
C ASN A 118 -8.68 22.45 26.36
N HIS A 119 -8.99 21.18 26.04
CA HIS A 119 -10.04 20.44 26.73
C HIS A 119 -9.50 19.12 27.24
N ALA A 120 -9.47 19.01 28.57
CA ALA A 120 -9.14 17.82 29.32
C ALA A 120 -10.29 16.81 29.27
N ALA A 121 -9.99 15.54 29.04
CA ALA A 121 -10.89 14.42 29.31
C ALA A 121 -10.13 13.30 30.02
N MET A 122 -10.78 12.77 31.07
CA MET A 122 -10.24 11.95 32.16
C MET A 122 -9.63 10.61 31.74
N ASN A 123 -8.48 10.31 32.36
CA ASN A 123 -7.90 8.98 32.47
C ASN A 123 -8.73 8.10 33.42
N THR A 124 -8.99 6.85 33.03
CA THR A 124 -9.15 5.73 33.96
C THR A 124 -8.10 4.68 33.63
N ALA A 125 -7.38 4.26 34.67
CA ALA A 125 -6.16 3.49 34.58
C ALA A 125 -6.46 1.98 34.57
N GLU A 126 -6.00 1.28 33.54
CA GLU A 126 -5.79 -0.17 33.57
C GLU A 126 -4.35 -0.48 33.13
N SER A 127 -3.73 -1.40 33.86
CA SER A 127 -2.31 -1.76 33.81
C SER A 127 -1.91 -2.47 32.49
N PRO A 128 -0.83 -2.06 31.79
CA PRO A 128 -0.42 -2.73 30.57
C PRO A 128 0.55 -3.88 30.88
N THR A 129 0.06 -5.11 30.82
CA THR A 129 0.90 -6.32 30.69
C THR A 129 0.52 -7.09 29.43
N GLN A 130 0.86 -6.53 28.27
CA GLN A 130 1.22 -7.24 27.04
C GLN A 130 1.71 -6.19 26.05
N SER A 131 2.82 -6.48 25.36
CA SER A 131 3.51 -5.57 24.46
C SER A 131 2.69 -5.36 23.20
N ASP A 132 1.84 -4.33 23.23
CA ASP A 132 0.95 -3.94 22.15
C ASP A 132 1.77 -3.24 21.05
N PHE A 133 2.43 -4.01 20.19
CA PHE A 133 3.07 -3.51 18.99
C PHE A 133 2.01 -3.34 17.87
N GLY A 134 0.98 -2.52 18.12
CA GLY A 134 -0.06 -2.17 17.15
C GLY A 134 0.32 -0.99 16.25
N TRP A 135 1.31 -1.17 15.37
CA TRP A 135 1.94 -0.05 14.62
C TRP A 135 1.28 0.31 13.28
N THR A 136 0.18 -0.35 12.89
CA THR A 136 -0.43 -0.18 11.54
C THR A 136 -1.93 0.15 11.53
N ASN A 137 -2.59 0.27 12.68
CA ASN A 137 -4.03 0.54 12.73
C ASN A 137 -4.32 2.03 12.93
N CYS A 138 -4.55 2.72 11.82
CA CYS A 138 -5.55 3.77 11.75
C CYS A 138 -6.73 3.18 10.95
N GLY A 139 -7.97 3.59 11.22
CA GLY A 139 -9.15 3.08 10.49
C GLY A 139 -9.63 1.65 10.83
N ILE A 140 -10.64 1.19 10.08
CA ILE A 140 -11.13 -0.20 10.16
C ILE A 140 -10.01 -1.10 9.63
N PRO A 141 -9.42 -1.98 10.46
CA PRO A 141 -8.34 -2.84 10.01
C PRO A 141 -8.84 -3.79 8.92
N TYR A 142 -8.02 -4.05 7.91
CA TYR A 142 -8.24 -5.17 7.01
C TYR A 142 -8.41 -6.44 7.85
N MET A 143 -9.52 -7.15 7.67
CA MET A 143 -9.81 -8.40 8.36
C MET A 143 -9.40 -9.58 7.48
N PRO A 144 -8.23 -10.22 7.74
CA PRO A 144 -7.76 -11.31 6.92
C PRO A 144 -8.74 -12.47 7.01
N ASN A 145 -9.13 -13.01 5.85
CA ASN A 145 -9.97 -14.19 5.80
C ASN A 145 -9.60 -15.07 4.60
N THR A 146 -9.92 -16.36 4.74
CA THR A 146 -9.58 -17.39 3.76
C THR A 146 -10.27 -17.15 2.41
N LEU A 147 -11.47 -16.56 2.39
CA LEU A 147 -12.18 -16.24 1.15
C LEU A 147 -11.42 -15.21 0.32
N ARG A 148 -10.92 -14.13 0.94
CA ARG A 148 -10.12 -13.10 0.26
C ARG A 148 -8.80 -13.66 -0.28
N ILE A 149 -8.09 -14.45 0.52
CA ILE A 149 -6.84 -15.10 0.08
C ILE A 149 -7.13 -16.00 -1.13
N THR A 150 -8.21 -16.79 -1.06
CA THR A 150 -8.62 -17.69 -2.14
C THR A 150 -8.99 -16.93 -3.41
N GLN A 151 -9.72 -15.81 -3.31
CA GLN A 151 -10.05 -14.95 -4.46
C GLN A 151 -8.80 -14.44 -5.18
N PHE A 152 -7.82 -13.96 -4.43
CA PHE A 152 -6.54 -13.50 -4.99
C PHE A 152 -5.70 -14.66 -5.52
N SER A 153 -5.91 -15.87 -5.00
CA SER A 153 -5.23 -17.09 -5.44
C SER A 153 -5.79 -17.66 -6.74
N MET A 154 -7.10 -17.56 -6.94
CA MET A 154 -7.82 -18.13 -8.09
C MET A 154 -7.72 -17.28 -9.36
N GLY A 155 -7.42 -15.98 -9.25
CA GLY A 155 -7.44 -15.03 -10.38
C GLY A 155 -6.41 -15.31 -11.48
N ASN A 156 -5.45 -16.21 -11.27
CA ASN A 156 -4.36 -16.49 -12.21
C ASN A 156 -4.47 -17.88 -12.89
N LEU A 157 -5.64 -18.52 -12.97
CA LEU A 157 -5.77 -19.91 -13.46
C LEU A 157 -5.21 -20.19 -14.88
N ASP A 158 -5.02 -19.16 -15.71
CA ASP A 158 -4.55 -19.32 -17.08
C ASP A 158 -3.01 -19.18 -17.17
N SER A 159 -2.32 -20.33 -17.16
CA SER A 159 -0.88 -20.55 -17.47
C SER A 159 0.19 -19.89 -16.58
N TYR A 160 -0.10 -18.85 -15.79
CA TYR A 160 0.83 -18.22 -14.84
C TYR A 160 0.25 -18.13 -13.42
N GLY A 161 -0.55 -19.14 -13.08
CA GLY A 161 -1.26 -19.28 -11.82
C GLY A 161 -0.41 -19.63 -10.61
N LEU A 162 -1.02 -19.47 -9.43
CA LEU A 162 -0.47 -20.08 -8.24
C LEU A 162 -0.46 -21.60 -8.43
N ARG A 163 0.72 -22.20 -8.34
CA ARG A 163 0.93 -23.63 -8.60
C ARG A 163 2.17 -24.13 -7.88
N GLU A 164 2.30 -25.45 -7.77
CA GLU A 164 3.54 -26.10 -7.36
C GLU A 164 4.55 -26.15 -8.53
N PRO A 165 5.87 -26.21 -8.24
CA PRO A 165 6.88 -26.31 -9.28
C PRO A 165 6.86 -27.70 -9.92
N GLY A 166 6.94 -27.73 -11.25
CA GLY A 166 7.11 -28.95 -12.03
C GLY A 166 8.57 -29.41 -12.08
N PRO A 167 8.84 -30.61 -12.61
CA PRO A 167 10.19 -31.18 -12.67
C PRO A 167 11.19 -30.36 -13.50
N ASP A 168 10.71 -29.69 -14.54
CA ASP A 168 11.52 -28.91 -15.49
C ASP A 168 11.58 -27.41 -15.14
N ASP A 169 10.93 -26.99 -14.05
CA ASP A 169 10.90 -25.59 -13.65
C ASP A 169 12.23 -25.14 -13.04
N VAL A 170 12.71 -23.99 -13.50
CA VAL A 170 13.78 -23.25 -12.87
C VAL A 170 13.17 -22.31 -11.85
N VAL A 171 13.24 -22.70 -10.58
CA VAL A 171 12.69 -21.95 -9.45
C VAL A 171 13.59 -20.78 -9.09
N VAL A 172 13.06 -19.57 -9.19
CA VAL A 172 13.69 -18.33 -8.76
C VAL A 172 13.05 -17.89 -7.44
N TYR A 173 13.84 -17.89 -6.37
CA TYR A 173 13.41 -17.44 -5.05
C TYR A 173 13.80 -15.97 -4.81
N ALA A 174 12.81 -15.13 -4.50
CA ALA A 174 12.99 -13.71 -4.24
C ALA A 174 12.41 -13.32 -2.86
N PRO A 175 13.25 -13.22 -1.80
CA PRO A 175 12.81 -12.78 -0.48
C PRO A 175 12.76 -11.26 -0.37
N GLY A 176 11.82 -10.72 0.42
CA GLY A 176 11.76 -9.30 0.73
C GLY A 176 10.54 -8.86 1.53
N ALA A 177 10.49 -7.56 1.84
CA ALA A 177 9.35 -6.93 2.48
C ALA A 177 8.15 -6.76 1.51
N PHE A 178 8.39 -6.32 0.26
CA PHE A 178 7.32 -6.02 -0.72
C PHE A 178 6.25 -5.04 -0.20
N ASP A 179 6.67 -4.08 0.63
CA ASP A 179 5.79 -3.07 1.21
C ASP A 179 5.45 -1.94 0.22
N LEU A 180 4.20 -1.44 0.29
CA LEU A 180 3.62 -0.54 -0.72
C LEU A 180 3.93 -1.00 -2.15
N PHE A 181 3.53 -2.22 -2.51
CA PHE A 181 3.93 -2.87 -3.76
C PHE A 181 3.84 -1.93 -4.98
N HIS A 182 5.00 -1.65 -5.59
CA HIS A 182 5.17 -0.59 -6.58
C HIS A 182 5.97 -1.05 -7.80
N ILE A 183 6.06 -0.18 -8.82
CA ILE A 183 6.73 -0.49 -10.10
C ILE A 183 8.17 -1.01 -9.94
N GLY A 184 8.92 -0.52 -8.96
CA GLY A 184 10.27 -1.06 -8.68
C GLY A 184 10.30 -2.54 -8.30
N HIS A 185 9.28 -3.04 -7.58
CA HIS A 185 9.14 -4.48 -7.33
C HIS A 185 8.77 -5.21 -8.61
N LEU A 186 7.82 -4.67 -9.39
CA LEU A 186 7.40 -5.28 -10.65
C LEU A 186 8.58 -5.43 -11.63
N SER A 187 9.36 -4.37 -11.86
CA SER A 187 10.55 -4.42 -12.72
C SER A 187 11.60 -5.39 -12.20
N PHE A 188 11.76 -5.53 -10.88
CA PHE A 188 12.63 -6.54 -10.30
C PHE A 188 12.13 -7.97 -10.58
N LEU A 189 10.84 -8.23 -10.37
CA LEU A 189 10.23 -9.54 -10.61
C LEU A 189 10.26 -9.92 -12.09
N GLU A 190 10.09 -8.97 -13.01
CA GLU A 190 10.26 -9.20 -14.46
C GLU A 190 11.67 -9.66 -14.79
N LYS A 191 12.70 -9.05 -14.19
CA LYS A 191 14.09 -9.50 -14.37
C LYS A 191 14.38 -10.85 -13.72
N CYS A 192 13.66 -11.23 -12.68
CA CYS A 192 13.73 -12.58 -12.12
C CYS A 192 13.20 -13.63 -13.12
N LEU A 193 12.18 -13.29 -13.92
CA LEU A 193 11.63 -14.19 -14.94
C LEU A 193 12.62 -14.46 -16.09
N ASP A 194 13.57 -13.56 -16.34
CA ASP A 194 14.65 -13.81 -17.31
C ASP A 194 15.58 -14.96 -16.86
N LEU A 195 15.56 -15.32 -15.56
CA LEU A 195 16.42 -16.35 -14.97
C LEU A 195 15.71 -17.69 -14.72
N GLY A 196 14.38 -17.73 -14.85
CA GLY A 196 13.60 -18.95 -14.62
C GLY A 196 12.12 -18.71 -14.81
N ASN A 197 11.37 -19.81 -14.84
CA ASN A 197 9.95 -19.83 -15.21
C ASN A 197 9.01 -20.09 -14.02
N TYR A 198 9.55 -20.17 -12.80
CA TYR A 198 8.78 -20.30 -11.57
C TYR A 198 9.27 -19.30 -10.52
N LEU A 199 8.42 -18.35 -10.12
CA LEU A 199 8.79 -17.31 -9.17
C LEU A 199 8.20 -17.59 -7.78
N LEU A 200 9.07 -17.90 -6.83
CA LEU A 200 8.73 -18.12 -5.43
C LEU A 200 9.08 -16.88 -4.61
N ILE A 201 8.07 -16.22 -4.04
CA ILE A 201 8.28 -15.02 -3.22
C ILE A 201 8.38 -15.38 -1.75
N GLY A 202 9.44 -14.93 -1.07
CA GLY A 202 9.53 -15.02 0.38
C GLY A 202 9.09 -13.71 1.01
N LEU A 203 7.94 -13.70 1.70
CA LEU A 203 7.41 -12.49 2.32
C LEU A 203 7.83 -12.43 3.79
N HIS A 204 8.63 -11.44 4.17
CA HIS A 204 9.07 -11.28 5.55
C HIS A 204 7.93 -10.82 6.47
N SER A 205 7.93 -11.27 7.74
CA SER A 205 7.07 -10.72 8.80
C SER A 205 7.28 -9.22 9.00
N ASP A 206 6.30 -8.54 9.60
CA ASP A 206 6.37 -7.10 9.87
C ASP A 206 7.56 -6.74 10.77
N SER A 207 7.88 -7.58 11.76
CA SER A 207 9.04 -7.43 12.63
C SER A 207 10.36 -7.55 11.86
N THR A 208 10.47 -8.57 11.01
CA THR A 208 11.63 -8.83 10.16
C THR A 208 11.83 -7.71 9.14
N ALA A 209 10.77 -7.35 8.41
CA ALA A 209 10.80 -6.30 7.41
C ALA A 209 11.15 -4.94 8.04
N THR A 210 10.64 -4.66 9.25
CA THR A 210 11.01 -3.45 10.00
C THR A 210 12.47 -3.44 10.40
N TYR A 211 13.02 -4.60 10.78
CA TYR A 211 14.43 -4.74 11.06
C TYR A 211 15.29 -4.49 9.80
N GLU A 212 14.91 -5.04 8.65
CA GLU A 212 15.61 -4.89 7.37
C GLU A 212 15.58 -3.47 6.83
N ASN A 213 14.37 -2.90 6.73
CA ASN A 213 14.12 -1.58 6.15
C ASN A 213 14.49 -0.44 7.12
N ARG A 214 14.95 -0.79 8.33
CA ARG A 214 15.30 0.12 9.42
C ARG A 214 14.17 1.13 9.68
N ARG A 215 14.53 2.40 9.92
CA ARG A 215 13.67 3.47 10.45
C ARG A 215 12.25 3.44 9.89
N LEU A 216 12.03 3.38 8.57
CA LEU A 216 10.68 3.46 8.01
C LEU A 216 9.75 2.32 8.45
N GLY A 217 10.25 1.11 8.70
CA GLY A 217 9.40 -0.05 8.95
C GLY A 217 8.59 -0.47 7.72
N THR A 218 7.46 -1.14 7.99
CA THR A 218 6.41 -1.45 7.00
C THR A 218 5.19 -0.57 7.25
N ILE A 219 4.54 -0.12 6.17
CA ILE A 219 3.28 0.63 6.19
C ILE A 219 2.08 -0.34 6.13
N LEU A 220 2.22 -1.39 5.30
CA LEU A 220 1.24 -2.46 5.18
C LEU A 220 1.63 -3.64 6.08
N THR A 221 0.61 -4.24 6.70
CA THR A 221 0.73 -5.51 7.43
C THR A 221 1.15 -6.67 6.52
N LEU A 222 1.66 -7.75 7.12
CA LEU A 222 2.02 -8.99 6.42
C LEU A 222 0.87 -9.49 5.51
N GLN A 223 -0.36 -9.42 5.98
CA GLN A 223 -1.54 -9.92 5.27
C GLN A 223 -1.94 -9.01 4.10
N GLU A 224 -1.82 -7.68 4.24
CA GLU A 224 -2.07 -6.73 3.14
C GLU A 224 -0.97 -6.85 2.06
N ARG A 225 0.29 -7.04 2.47
CA ARG A 225 1.42 -7.27 1.56
C ARG A 225 1.27 -8.60 0.82
N LEU A 226 0.79 -9.64 1.49
CA LEU A 226 0.46 -10.92 0.86
C LEU A 226 -0.54 -10.71 -0.30
N LEU A 227 -1.67 -10.03 -0.07
CA LEU A 227 -2.65 -9.77 -1.14
C LEU A 227 -2.03 -8.97 -2.30
N SER A 228 -1.20 -7.98 -1.99
CA SER A 228 -0.52 -7.16 -3.00
C SER A 228 0.40 -8.00 -3.90
N VAL A 229 1.12 -8.96 -3.31
CA VAL A 229 2.01 -9.87 -4.04
C VAL A 229 1.22 -10.93 -4.82
N LEU A 230 0.15 -11.50 -4.26
CA LEU A 230 -0.69 -12.47 -4.96
C LEU A 230 -1.38 -11.89 -6.20
N ALA A 231 -1.70 -10.59 -6.19
CA ALA A 231 -2.24 -9.90 -7.35
C ALA A 231 -1.23 -9.73 -8.50
N CYS A 232 0.07 -9.94 -8.25
CA CYS A 232 1.08 -9.88 -9.28
C CYS A 232 1.07 -11.17 -10.12
N ARG A 233 0.74 -11.04 -11.41
CA ARG A 233 0.68 -12.16 -12.37
C ARG A 233 1.94 -12.99 -12.52
N TYR A 234 3.10 -12.47 -12.10
CA TYR A 234 4.38 -13.16 -12.24
C TYR A 234 4.65 -14.13 -11.09
N VAL A 235 3.90 -14.03 -10.00
CA VAL A 235 4.14 -14.78 -8.77
C VAL A 235 3.44 -16.14 -8.84
N CYS A 236 4.23 -17.21 -8.71
CA CYS A 236 3.72 -18.59 -8.75
C CYS A 236 3.40 -19.13 -7.36
N ASN A 237 4.12 -18.69 -6.32
CA ASN A 237 3.85 -19.12 -4.94
C ASN A 237 4.48 -18.11 -3.96
N VAL A 238 3.95 -18.06 -2.73
CA VAL A 238 4.39 -17.15 -1.67
C VAL A 238 4.63 -17.93 -0.37
N VAL A 239 5.83 -17.80 0.18
CA VAL A 239 6.18 -18.25 1.53
C VAL A 239 5.86 -17.11 2.50
N ILE A 240 4.83 -17.30 3.33
CA ILE A 240 4.41 -16.33 4.35
C ILE A 240 5.33 -16.44 5.57
N ASP A 241 5.73 -15.29 6.12
CA ASP A 241 6.72 -15.20 7.20
C ASP A 241 8.02 -15.96 6.87
N ALA A 242 8.53 -15.69 5.68
CA ALA A 242 9.77 -16.29 5.21
C ALA A 242 10.90 -15.98 6.19
N PRO A 243 11.64 -17.00 6.65
CA PRO A 243 12.57 -16.84 7.76
C PRO A 243 13.76 -15.97 7.34
N TYR A 244 13.98 -14.92 8.11
CA TYR A 244 15.21 -14.16 8.05
C TYR A 244 16.16 -14.72 9.10
N LYS A 245 17.06 -15.64 8.71
CA LYS A 245 18.03 -16.25 9.63
C LYS A 245 19.00 -15.20 10.16
N ILE A 246 18.67 -14.61 11.32
CA ILE A 246 19.61 -13.84 12.14
C ILE A 246 20.06 -14.73 13.29
N THR A 247 21.29 -15.22 13.23
CA THR A 247 22.00 -15.64 14.45
C THR A 247 23.27 -14.81 14.52
N GLY A 248 23.69 -14.41 15.72
CA GLY A 248 24.80 -13.46 15.97
C GLY A 248 26.19 -13.86 15.43
N ARG A 249 26.29 -14.98 14.70
CA ARG A 249 27.48 -15.45 13.97
C ARG A 249 27.27 -15.65 12.46
N PHE A 250 26.07 -15.43 11.93
CA PHE A 250 25.74 -15.52 10.50
C PHE A 250 25.21 -14.17 10.01
N LEU A 251 26.13 -13.33 9.52
CA LEU A 251 25.87 -11.94 9.12
C LEU A 251 25.32 -11.75 7.68
N ASP A 252 25.04 -12.82 6.95
CA ASP A 252 24.64 -12.73 5.54
C ASP A 252 23.51 -13.74 5.22
N HIS A 253 22.29 -13.23 5.06
CA HIS A 253 21.09 -14.00 4.65
C HIS A 253 21.38 -14.86 3.41
N PHE A 254 22.22 -14.36 2.50
CA PHE A 254 22.55 -15.01 1.24
C PHE A 254 23.82 -15.86 1.30
N LYS A 255 24.40 -16.12 2.49
CA LYS A 255 25.65 -16.89 2.63
C LYS A 255 25.57 -18.27 1.99
N ILE A 256 24.53 -19.04 2.28
CA ILE A 256 24.36 -20.40 1.75
C ILE A 256 24.13 -20.35 0.22
N PRO A 257 23.20 -19.53 -0.30
CA PRO A 257 23.06 -19.33 -1.75
C PRO A 257 24.36 -18.93 -2.47
N LYS A 258 25.15 -18.01 -1.87
CA LYS A 258 26.44 -17.57 -2.43
C LYS A 258 27.47 -18.70 -2.42
N GLN A 259 27.59 -19.44 -1.30
CA GLN A 259 28.49 -20.59 -1.20
C GLN A 259 28.16 -21.69 -2.19
N ARG A 260 26.88 -21.87 -2.51
CA ARG A 260 26.41 -22.82 -3.52
C ARG A 260 26.50 -22.30 -4.95
N GLY A 261 26.91 -21.05 -5.17
CA GLY A 261 27.00 -20.44 -6.51
C GLY A 261 25.64 -20.17 -7.19
N ILE A 262 24.53 -20.24 -6.45
CA ILE A 262 23.17 -20.07 -6.98
C ILE A 262 22.62 -18.65 -6.75
N PHE A 263 23.30 -17.82 -5.96
CA PHE A 263 22.91 -16.43 -5.75
C PHE A 263 23.18 -15.58 -7.00
N ARG A 264 22.13 -14.88 -7.47
CA ARG A 264 22.23 -13.90 -8.54
C ARG A 264 21.81 -12.53 -8.01
N ARG A 265 22.63 -11.51 -8.26
CA ARG A 265 22.24 -10.12 -8.01
C ARG A 265 21.61 -9.59 -9.29
N ILE A 266 20.41 -9.04 -9.16
CA ILE A 266 19.63 -8.51 -10.26
C ILE A 266 19.50 -7.00 -10.05
N ASP A 267 19.72 -6.25 -11.11
CA ASP A 267 19.38 -4.83 -11.17
C ASP A 267 18.03 -4.69 -11.85
N SER A 268 17.05 -4.10 -11.17
CA SER A 268 15.72 -3.86 -11.72
C SER A 268 15.70 -2.72 -12.72
N GLY A 269 16.75 -1.87 -12.76
CA GLY A 269 16.77 -0.64 -13.55
C GLY A 269 15.82 0.46 -13.04
N SER A 270 15.17 0.25 -11.89
CA SER A 270 14.25 1.19 -11.27
C SER A 270 14.87 1.79 -10.01
N ASP A 271 14.78 3.11 -9.88
CA ASP A 271 15.17 3.87 -8.69
C ASP A 271 14.05 3.93 -7.62
N VAL A 272 12.86 3.44 -7.95
CA VAL A 272 11.69 3.46 -7.08
C VAL A 272 11.83 2.47 -5.92
N THR A 273 11.78 3.02 -4.71
CA THR A 273 11.75 2.32 -3.42
C THR A 273 10.55 2.76 -2.58
N THR A 274 10.17 2.00 -1.56
CA THR A 274 9.11 2.38 -0.60
C THR A 274 9.37 3.78 -0.02
N SER A 275 10.61 4.09 0.38
CA SER A 275 10.99 5.42 0.87
C SER A 275 10.80 6.52 -0.17
N SER A 276 11.14 6.27 -1.44
CA SER A 276 10.91 7.25 -2.51
C SER A 276 9.43 7.47 -2.82
N VAL A 277 8.61 6.41 -2.72
CA VAL A 277 7.15 6.49 -2.89
C VAL A 277 6.56 7.33 -1.76
N VAL A 278 6.93 7.04 -0.52
CA VAL A 278 6.54 7.83 0.66
C VAL A 278 6.94 9.30 0.48
N ALA A 279 8.17 9.59 0.06
CA ALA A 279 8.62 10.96 -0.16
C ALA A 279 7.79 11.69 -1.24
N ARG A 280 7.46 11.00 -2.34
CA ARG A 280 6.62 11.55 -3.41
C ARG A 280 5.18 11.81 -2.95
N ILE A 281 4.61 10.91 -2.14
CA ILE A 281 3.28 11.09 -1.53
C ILE A 281 3.28 12.32 -0.62
N LEU A 282 4.27 12.42 0.28
CA LEU A 282 4.37 13.54 1.23
C LEU A 282 4.53 14.89 0.53
N LYS A 283 5.29 14.95 -0.56
CA LYS A 283 5.48 16.18 -1.34
C LYS A 283 4.15 16.71 -1.91
N ASN A 284 3.25 15.83 -2.30
CA ASN A 284 2.00 16.18 -2.97
C ASN A 284 0.78 16.14 -2.02
N ARG A 285 1.00 15.94 -0.72
CA ARG A 285 -0.08 15.66 0.24
C ARG A 285 -1.07 16.80 0.39
N PHE A 286 -0.59 18.05 0.44
CA PHE A 286 -1.46 19.22 0.64
C PHE A 286 -2.45 19.38 -0.51
N ASP A 287 -2.01 19.12 -1.75
CA ASP A 287 -2.88 19.12 -2.93
C ASP A 287 -3.88 17.95 -2.92
N TYR A 288 -3.51 16.81 -2.32
CA TYR A 288 -4.43 15.68 -2.14
C TYR A 288 -5.48 15.99 -1.07
N GLU A 289 -5.07 16.43 0.11
CA GLU A 289 -5.95 16.76 1.24
C GLU A 289 -6.97 17.82 0.83
N LYS A 290 -6.53 18.90 0.17
CA LYS A 290 -7.42 19.94 -0.34
C LYS A 290 -8.48 19.37 -1.29
N ARG A 291 -8.09 18.52 -2.24
CA ARG A 291 -9.03 17.89 -3.18
C ARG A 291 -9.98 16.92 -2.48
N ASN A 292 -9.49 16.17 -1.50
CA ASN A 292 -10.29 15.18 -0.78
C ASN A 292 -11.34 15.85 0.11
N LEU A 293 -11.01 16.97 0.77
CA LEU A 293 -11.97 17.78 1.53
C LEU A 293 -13.14 18.24 0.65
N PHE A 294 -12.86 18.75 -0.55
CA PHE A 294 -13.92 19.14 -1.49
C PHE A 294 -14.75 17.94 -1.95
N LYS A 295 -14.13 16.78 -2.15
CA LYS A 295 -14.83 15.55 -2.55
C LYS A 295 -15.78 15.08 -1.43
N GLU A 296 -15.31 14.98 -0.20
CA GLU A 296 -16.10 14.52 0.96
C GLU A 296 -17.26 15.47 1.29
N ALA A 297 -17.04 16.79 1.19
CA ALA A 297 -18.11 17.77 1.35
C ALA A 297 -19.24 17.57 0.33
N ARG A 298 -18.91 17.28 -0.94
CA ARG A 298 -19.90 17.02 -1.98
C ARG A 298 -20.61 15.68 -1.80
N GLU A 299 -19.89 14.64 -1.41
CA GLU A 299 -20.47 13.32 -1.14
C GLU A 299 -21.47 13.39 0.04
N SER A 300 -21.10 14.06 1.14
CA SER A 300 -21.98 14.23 2.30
C SER A 300 -23.24 15.05 2.00
N GLU A 301 -23.11 16.14 1.23
CA GLU A 301 -24.26 16.94 0.77
C GLU A 301 -25.20 16.11 -0.12
N ALA A 302 -24.63 15.28 -1.00
CA ALA A 302 -25.39 14.41 -1.88
C ALA A 302 -26.11 13.28 -1.14
N ILE A 303 -25.45 12.61 -0.19
CA ILE A 303 -26.05 11.59 0.67
C ILE A 303 -27.23 12.19 1.45
N THR A 304 -27.03 13.39 2.02
CA THR A 304 -28.09 14.11 2.73
C THR A 304 -29.28 14.42 1.81
N SER A 305 -29.01 14.81 0.56
CA SER A 305 -30.04 15.10 -0.44
C SER A 305 -30.80 13.86 -0.90
N LEU A 306 -30.09 12.75 -1.12
CA LEU A 306 -30.67 11.45 -1.45
C LEU A 306 -31.59 10.95 -0.32
N ASN A 307 -31.12 11.02 0.93
CA ASN A 307 -31.89 10.61 2.10
C ASN A 307 -33.19 11.42 2.25
N ARG A 308 -33.15 12.75 2.04
CA ARG A 308 -34.35 13.60 2.02
C ARG A 308 -35.34 13.21 0.93
N THR A 309 -34.85 12.81 -0.24
CA THR A 309 -35.70 12.41 -1.37
C THR A 309 -36.36 11.05 -1.13
N SER A 310 -35.66 10.11 -0.47
CA SER A 310 -36.24 8.82 -0.05
C SER A 310 -37.26 8.94 1.09
N GLU A 311 -37.07 9.89 2.02
CA GLU A 311 -38.05 10.17 3.08
C GLU A 311 -39.31 10.86 2.53
N GLY A 312 -39.18 11.69 1.48
CA GLY A 312 -40.32 12.34 0.81
C GLY A 312 -41.15 11.43 -0.10
N LEU A 313 -40.69 10.21 -0.40
CA LEU A 313 -41.43 9.18 -1.14
C LEU A 313 -42.24 8.23 -0.23
N CYS A 314 -42.15 8.41 1.10
CA CYS A 314 -42.80 7.57 2.11
C CYS A 314 -43.98 8.26 2.83
N LEU A 315 -44.53 9.34 2.24
CA LEU A 315 -45.74 10.04 2.69
C LEU A 315 -46.76 10.11 1.55
#